data_AF-A0A849TR47-F1
#
_entry.id   AF-A0A849TR47-F1
#
_cell.length_a   1.000
_cell.length_b   1.000
_cell.length_c   1.000
_cell.angle_alpha   90.00
_cell.angle_beta   90.00
_cell.angle_gamma   90.00
#
_symmetry.space_group_name_H-M   'P 1'
#
loop_
_entity.id
_entity.type
_entity.pdbx_description
1 polymer ?
#
loop_
_entity_poly.entity_id
_entity_poly.type
_entity_poly.pdbx_seq_one_letter_code
_entity_poly.pdbx_strand_id
1 'polypeptide(L)'
;MKPEAVAQYLRDNPYFFDDHIETLTQIQLPHPHGGRTISLSERQLVALRDKNKDLEKKLREMIAYAQENEALQHKVHEFVIALFGARDLATLQDMIPYMLRDIFAVPHVAMHLWQTNPPSEAVLMFADTENQPICTHNPVEDTATWFGEHAAQLRSYAYMTLHAGSGTIGMLVLASEDKERFYPEMGTMFLQRISEVVSSALHPYLAD
;
A
#
# COMPACT_ATOMS: atom_id res chain seq x y z
N MET A 1 -36.96 19.25 41.94
CA MET A 1 -38.20 18.45 41.73
C MET A 1 -38.17 17.31 42.73
N LYS A 2 -39.29 16.95 43.38
CA LYS A 2 -39.31 15.82 44.32
C LYS A 2 -39.21 14.50 43.54
N PRO A 3 -38.51 13.47 44.05
CA PRO A 3 -38.40 12.17 43.38
C PRO A 3 -39.76 11.55 43.02
N GLU A 4 -40.79 11.73 43.86
CA GLU A 4 -42.14 11.22 43.55
C GLU A 4 -42.77 11.91 42.34
N ALA A 5 -42.48 13.19 42.12
CA ALA A 5 -43.01 13.95 40.99
C ALA A 5 -42.39 13.47 39.66
N VAL A 6 -41.11 13.10 39.66
CA VAL A 6 -40.43 12.53 38.48
C VAL A 6 -40.97 11.13 38.18
N ALA A 7 -41.15 10.29 39.20
CA ALA A 7 -41.71 8.95 39.04
C ALA A 7 -43.19 8.96 38.59
N GLN A 8 -43.95 9.97 39.01
CA GLN A 8 -45.33 10.16 38.54
C GLN A 8 -45.35 10.63 37.08
N TYR A 9 -44.51 11.61 36.73
CA TYR A 9 -44.39 12.11 35.36
C TYR A 9 -44.01 11.01 34.35
N LEU A 10 -43.05 10.13 34.68
CA LEU A 10 -42.67 9.01 33.81
C LEU A 10 -43.78 7.94 33.69
N ARG A 11 -44.60 7.73 34.73
CA ARG A 11 -45.76 6.82 34.65
C ARG A 11 -46.87 7.38 33.78
N ASP A 12 -47.09 8.69 33.85
CA ASP A 12 -48.12 9.37 33.08
C ASP A 12 -47.70 9.59 31.61
N ASN A 13 -46.41 9.41 31.29
CA ASN A 13 -45.85 9.54 29.93
C ASN A 13 -45.02 8.31 29.53
N PRO A 14 -45.67 7.17 29.18
CA PRO A 14 -44.97 5.91 28.90
C PRO A 14 -44.01 5.95 27.70
N TYR A 15 -44.27 6.83 26.74
CA TYR A 15 -43.48 7.01 25.51
C TYR A 15 -42.37 8.06 25.64
N PHE A 16 -42.15 8.61 26.83
CA PHE A 16 -41.17 9.69 27.06
C PHE A 16 -39.76 9.35 26.56
N PHE A 17 -39.36 8.08 26.61
CA PHE A 17 -38.04 7.65 26.16
C PHE A 17 -37.94 7.38 24.66
N ASP A 18 -39.06 7.35 23.93
CA ASP A 18 -39.04 7.24 22.47
C ASP A 18 -38.52 8.55 21.83
N ASP A 19 -38.90 9.69 22.43
CA ASP A 19 -38.46 11.02 22.01
C ASP A 19 -37.12 11.45 22.66
N HIS A 20 -36.67 10.73 23.69
CA HIS A 20 -35.48 11.06 24.48
C HIS A 20 -34.52 9.87 24.65
N ILE A 21 -34.29 9.10 23.59
CA ILE A 21 -33.43 7.91 23.57
C ILE A 21 -32.02 8.19 24.13
N GLU A 22 -31.44 9.37 23.84
CA GLU A 22 -30.11 9.75 24.34
C GLU A 22 -30.06 9.77 25.87
N THR A 23 -31.13 10.20 26.54
CA THR A 23 -31.18 10.19 28.02
C THR A 23 -31.22 8.77 28.57
N LEU A 24 -31.89 7.84 27.88
CA LEU A 24 -31.93 6.42 28.26
C LEU A 24 -30.53 5.80 28.21
N THR A 25 -29.69 6.18 27.23
CA THR A 25 -28.31 5.68 27.13
C THR A 25 -27.39 6.17 28.25
N GLN A 26 -27.78 7.23 28.97
CA GLN A 26 -27.02 7.84 30.07
C GLN A 26 -27.52 7.43 31.46
N ILE A 27 -28.72 6.83 31.57
CA ILE A 27 -29.29 6.39 32.85
C ILE A 27 -28.63 5.07 33.29
N GLN A 28 -27.97 5.11 34.44
CA GLN A 28 -27.48 3.90 35.12
C GLN A 28 -28.56 3.40 36.10
N LEU A 29 -29.20 2.28 35.78
CA LEU A 29 -30.11 1.57 36.69
C LEU A 29 -29.33 0.50 37.46
N PRO A 30 -28.97 0.72 38.73
CA PRO A 30 -28.43 -0.36 39.56
C PRO A 30 -29.54 -1.39 39.82
N HIS A 31 -29.22 -2.67 39.62
CA HIS A 31 -30.18 -3.75 39.85
C HIS A 31 -30.52 -3.86 41.36
N PRO A 32 -31.78 -4.19 41.74
CA PRO A 32 -32.22 -4.24 43.14
C PRO A 32 -31.46 -5.26 44.01
N HIS A 33 -30.83 -6.25 43.38
CA HIS A 33 -29.93 -7.20 44.04
C HIS A 33 -28.49 -6.74 43.88
N GLY A 34 -28.13 -5.75 44.70
CA GLY A 34 -26.80 -5.16 44.70
C GLY A 34 -25.69 -6.13 45.12
N GLY A 35 -24.57 -6.04 44.40
CA GLY A 35 -23.26 -6.03 45.05
C GLY A 35 -22.43 -7.31 45.01
N ARG A 36 -21.97 -7.74 43.82
CA ARG A 36 -20.57 -8.20 43.60
C ARG A 36 -20.23 -8.71 42.21
N THR A 37 -21.21 -8.85 41.32
CA THR A 37 -20.96 -9.53 40.04
C THR A 37 -21.58 -8.73 38.91
N ILE A 38 -20.74 -8.18 38.04
CA ILE A 38 -21.18 -7.60 36.75
C ILE A 38 -22.04 -8.66 36.06
N SER A 39 -23.24 -8.31 35.61
CA SER A 39 -24.13 -9.30 34.99
C SER A 39 -23.49 -9.82 33.69
N LEU A 40 -23.68 -11.11 33.38
CA LEU A 40 -23.10 -11.71 32.18
C LEU A 40 -23.53 -10.95 30.90
N SER A 41 -24.76 -10.44 30.87
CA SER A 41 -25.31 -9.63 29.79
C SER A 41 -24.64 -8.26 29.67
N GLU A 42 -24.32 -7.58 30.78
CA GLU A 42 -23.52 -6.34 30.74
C GLU A 42 -22.12 -6.59 30.17
N ARG A 43 -21.45 -7.67 30.61
CA ARG A 43 -20.13 -8.06 30.04
C ARG A 43 -20.23 -8.39 28.56
N GLN A 44 -21.29 -9.08 28.13
CA GLN A 44 -21.54 -9.38 26.72
C GLN A 44 -21.80 -8.11 25.90
N LEU A 45 -22.56 -7.14 26.42
CA LEU A 45 -22.84 -5.88 25.74
C LEU A 45 -21.57 -5.03 25.56
N VAL A 46 -20.72 -4.95 26.59
CA VAL A 46 -19.42 -4.27 26.50
C VAL A 46 -18.54 -4.96 25.47
N ALA A 47 -18.40 -6.29 25.54
CA ALA A 47 -17.61 -7.06 24.57
C ALA A 47 -18.12 -6.89 23.12
N LEU A 48 -19.43 -6.83 22.90
CA LEU A 48 -20.02 -6.58 21.59
C LEU A 48 -19.72 -5.15 21.09
N ARG A 49 -19.78 -4.15 21.97
CA ARG A 49 -19.42 -2.76 21.63
C ARG A 49 -17.94 -2.63 21.27
N ASP A 50 -17.06 -3.27 22.04
CA ASP A 50 -15.62 -3.25 21.76
C ASP A 50 -15.32 -3.96 20.43
N LYS A 51 -15.93 -5.13 20.20
CA LYS A 51 -15.82 -5.83 18.91
C LYS A 51 -16.35 -5.00 17.75
N ASN A 52 -17.45 -4.26 17.93
CA ASN A 52 -17.99 -3.39 16.89
C ASN A 52 -17.01 -2.26 16.56
N LYS A 53 -16.45 -1.59 17.57
CA LYS A 53 -15.40 -0.56 17.38
C LYS A 53 -14.17 -1.11 16.65
N ASP A 54 -13.73 -2.33 16.99
CA ASP A 54 -12.61 -2.98 16.31
C ASP A 54 -12.92 -3.29 14.84
N LEU A 55 -14.16 -3.72 14.54
CA LEU A 55 -14.61 -3.97 13.18
C LEU A 55 -14.72 -2.67 12.37
N GLU A 56 -15.28 -1.60 12.96
CA GLU A 56 -15.33 -0.27 12.34
C GLU A 56 -13.93 0.29 12.06
N LYS A 57 -12.96 0.02 12.94
CA LYS A 57 -11.55 0.38 12.70
C LYS A 57 -10.98 -0.39 11.52
N LYS A 58 -11.13 -1.71 11.50
CA LYS A 58 -10.67 -2.56 10.38
C LYS A 58 -11.32 -2.19 9.05
N LEU A 59 -12.61 -1.84 9.05
CA LEU A 59 -13.32 -1.40 7.85
C LEU A 59 -12.73 -0.11 7.30
N ARG A 60 -12.43 0.86 8.18
CA ARG A 60 -11.76 2.12 7.77
C ARG A 60 -10.37 1.88 7.20
N GLU A 61 -9.58 0.99 7.80
CA GLU A 61 -8.27 0.59 7.27
C GLU A 61 -8.40 -0.05 5.88
N MET A 62 -9.35 -0.97 5.68
CA MET A 62 -9.61 -1.58 4.36
C MET A 62 -10.01 -0.54 3.30
N ILE A 63 -10.87 0.42 3.66
CA ILE A 63 -11.26 1.50 2.74
C ILE A 63 -10.06 2.36 2.37
N ALA A 64 -9.20 2.71 3.33
CA ALA A 64 -7.98 3.46 3.06
C ALA A 64 -7.06 2.71 2.09
N TYR A 65 -6.80 1.42 2.33
CA TYR A 65 -6.00 0.60 1.40
C TYR A 65 -6.65 0.47 0.02
N ALA A 66 -7.99 0.40 -0.06
CA ALA A 66 -8.70 0.36 -1.33
C ALA A 66 -8.49 1.65 -2.14
N GLN A 67 -8.57 2.81 -1.49
CA GLN A 67 -8.33 4.12 -2.11
C GLN A 67 -6.88 4.29 -2.58
N GLU A 68 -5.90 3.86 -1.76
CA GLU A 68 -4.49 3.88 -2.14
C GLU A 68 -4.20 2.97 -3.34
N ASN A 69 -4.78 1.77 -3.35
CA ASN A 69 -4.64 0.83 -4.48
C ASN A 69 -5.33 1.34 -5.75
N GLU A 70 -6.49 1.97 -5.63
CA GLU A 70 -7.19 2.58 -6.76
C GLU A 70 -6.35 3.71 -7.38
N ALA A 71 -5.74 4.55 -6.55
CA ALA A 71 -4.83 5.60 -6.99
C ALA A 71 -3.58 5.03 -7.68
N LEU A 72 -2.96 3.99 -7.13
CA LEU A 72 -1.84 3.29 -7.77
C LEU A 72 -2.25 2.65 -9.10
N GLN A 73 -3.43 2.05 -9.17
CA GLN A 73 -3.95 1.47 -10.41
C GLN A 73 -4.16 2.53 -11.50
N HIS A 74 -4.68 3.71 -11.14
CA HIS A 74 -4.82 4.83 -12.07
C HIS A 74 -3.45 5.30 -12.58
N LYS A 75 -2.46 5.42 -11.70
CA LYS A 75 -1.07 5.77 -12.07
C LYS A 75 -0.44 4.75 -13.01
N VAL A 76 -0.63 3.45 -12.76
CA VAL A 76 -0.16 2.39 -13.68
C VAL A 76 -0.85 2.50 -15.03
N HIS A 77 -2.16 2.75 -15.05
CA HIS A 77 -2.88 2.93 -16.31
C HIS A 77 -2.39 4.15 -17.11
N GLU A 78 -2.18 5.28 -16.45
CA GLU A 78 -1.59 6.49 -17.04
C GLU A 78 -0.19 6.22 -17.60
N PHE A 79 0.66 5.53 -16.83
CA PHE A 79 2.00 5.13 -17.26
C PHE A 79 1.98 4.22 -18.49
N VAL A 80 1.08 3.23 -18.53
CA VAL A 80 0.88 2.35 -19.71
C VAL A 80 0.52 3.18 -20.93
N ILE A 81 -0.45 4.09 -20.82
CA ILE A 81 -0.89 4.93 -21.94
C ILE A 81 0.28 5.78 -22.45
N ALA A 82 1.04 6.38 -21.54
CA ALA A 82 2.16 7.25 -21.90
C ALA A 82 3.25 6.51 -22.69
N LEU A 83 3.52 5.23 -22.37
CA LEU A 83 4.50 4.43 -23.10
C LEU A 83 4.19 4.25 -24.59
N PHE A 84 2.91 4.26 -25.00
CA PHE A 84 2.54 4.20 -26.41
C PHE A 84 2.91 5.47 -27.20
N GLY A 85 3.30 6.54 -26.52
CA GLY A 85 3.76 7.78 -27.17
C GLY A 85 5.19 7.70 -27.73
N ALA A 86 6.02 6.76 -27.24
CA ALA A 86 7.40 6.62 -27.68
C ALA A 86 7.51 5.87 -29.01
N ARG A 87 8.46 6.29 -29.87
CA ARG A 87 8.62 5.74 -31.24
C ARG A 87 9.95 5.06 -31.49
N ASP A 88 10.85 5.07 -30.51
CA ASP A 88 12.18 4.48 -30.58
C ASP A 88 12.70 4.12 -29.19
N LEU A 89 13.74 3.29 -29.16
CA LEU A 89 14.36 2.79 -27.93
C LEU A 89 14.95 3.91 -27.08
N ALA A 90 15.62 4.89 -27.68
CA ALA A 90 16.27 5.97 -26.96
C ALA A 90 15.23 6.82 -26.19
N THR A 91 14.11 7.12 -26.85
CA THR A 91 12.98 7.81 -26.23
C THR A 91 12.42 7.00 -25.07
N LEU A 92 12.23 5.68 -25.22
CA LEU A 92 11.79 4.83 -24.10
C LEU A 92 12.78 4.82 -22.94
N GLN A 93 14.09 4.76 -23.23
CA GLN A 93 15.15 4.73 -22.23
C GLN A 93 15.14 5.98 -21.33
N ASP A 94 14.87 7.15 -21.90
CA ASP A 94 14.77 8.40 -21.15
C ASP A 94 13.40 8.58 -20.50
N MET A 95 12.33 8.18 -21.19
CA MET A 95 10.94 8.38 -20.77
C MET A 95 10.54 7.51 -19.58
N ILE A 96 10.93 6.23 -19.55
CA ILE A 96 10.54 5.30 -18.48
C ILE A 96 11.00 5.80 -17.09
N PRO A 97 12.31 6.10 -16.86
CA PRO A 97 12.75 6.61 -15.58
C PRO A 97 12.12 7.96 -15.23
N TYR A 98 11.92 8.84 -16.22
CA TYR A 98 11.27 10.12 -16.00
C TYR A 98 9.83 9.96 -15.49
N MET A 99 9.01 9.15 -16.17
CA MET A 99 7.61 8.95 -15.79
C MET A 99 7.46 8.25 -14.44
N LEU A 100 8.37 7.34 -14.09
CA LEU A 100 8.36 6.71 -12.77
C LEU A 100 8.61 7.72 -11.65
N ARG A 101 9.48 8.72 -11.89
CA ARG A 101 9.68 9.83 -10.95
C ARG A 101 8.46 10.74 -10.90
N ASP A 102 7.89 11.09 -12.04
CA ASP A 102 6.79 12.06 -12.15
C ASP A 102 5.44 11.50 -11.65
N ILE A 103 5.00 10.38 -12.22
CA ILE A 103 3.68 9.79 -11.95
C ILE A 103 3.66 9.14 -10.55
N PHE A 104 4.71 8.41 -10.18
CA PHE A 104 4.76 7.63 -8.94
C PHE A 104 5.51 8.34 -7.80
N ALA A 105 6.01 9.55 -8.03
CA ALA A 105 6.80 10.33 -7.08
C ALA A 105 8.02 9.55 -6.53
N VAL A 106 8.59 8.65 -7.34
CA VAL A 106 9.76 7.83 -6.93
C VAL A 106 11.00 8.73 -6.91
N PRO A 107 11.80 8.77 -5.83
CA PRO A 107 12.92 9.69 -5.74
C PRO A 107 14.03 9.35 -6.73
N HIS A 108 14.41 8.06 -6.79
CA HIS A 108 15.52 7.59 -7.61
C HIS A 108 15.10 6.40 -8.45
N VAL A 109 15.47 6.44 -9.72
CA VAL A 109 15.17 5.39 -10.70
C VAL A 109 16.40 5.17 -11.55
N ALA A 110 16.82 3.92 -11.67
CA ALA A 110 17.88 3.48 -12.56
C ALA A 110 17.34 2.36 -13.48
N MET A 111 17.61 2.46 -14.77
CA MET A 111 17.29 1.41 -15.74
C MET A 111 18.56 1.02 -16.47
N HIS A 112 18.85 -0.28 -16.50
CA HIS A 112 20.00 -0.85 -17.19
C HIS A 112 19.50 -1.89 -18.19
N LEU A 113 19.88 -1.74 -19.46
CA LEU A 113 19.62 -2.71 -20.52
C LEU A 113 20.93 -3.38 -20.91
N TRP A 114 20.97 -4.70 -20.88
CA TRP A 114 22.20 -5.48 -20.98
C TRP A 114 22.90 -5.36 -22.33
N GLN A 115 22.15 -5.17 -23.41
CA GLN A 115 22.70 -4.92 -24.75
C GLN A 115 23.51 -3.61 -24.81
N THR A 116 23.12 -2.61 -24.01
CA THR A 116 23.77 -1.28 -24.02
C THR A 116 24.84 -1.14 -22.95
N ASN A 117 24.57 -1.69 -21.76
CA ASN A 117 25.48 -1.61 -20.61
C ASN A 117 25.33 -2.90 -19.78
N PRO A 118 26.11 -3.95 -20.11
CA PRO A 118 26.03 -5.22 -19.38
C PRO A 118 26.50 -5.01 -17.92
N PRO A 119 25.77 -5.54 -16.93
CA PRO A 119 26.12 -5.38 -15.53
C PRO A 119 27.19 -6.40 -15.12
N SER A 120 27.55 -6.41 -13.83
CA SER A 120 28.42 -7.43 -13.26
C SER A 120 27.80 -8.83 -13.34
N GLU A 121 28.63 -9.87 -13.34
CA GLU A 121 28.19 -11.27 -13.37
C GLU A 121 27.27 -11.60 -12.18
N ALA A 122 27.55 -11.02 -11.01
CA ALA A 122 26.73 -11.21 -9.82
C ALA A 122 25.31 -10.65 -10.00
N VAL A 123 25.17 -9.49 -10.64
CA VAL A 123 23.85 -8.90 -10.96
C VAL A 123 23.10 -9.71 -12.02
N LEU A 124 23.80 -10.26 -13.02
CA LEU A 124 23.18 -11.17 -13.99
C LEU A 124 22.62 -12.42 -13.30
N MET A 125 23.42 -13.07 -12.44
CA MET A 125 22.99 -14.24 -11.66
C MET A 125 21.79 -13.95 -10.76
N PHE A 126 21.79 -12.78 -10.12
CA PHE A 126 20.63 -12.32 -9.34
C PHE A 126 19.39 -12.16 -10.22
N ALA A 127 19.52 -11.50 -11.37
CA ALA A 127 18.41 -11.27 -12.29
C ALA A 127 17.82 -12.57 -12.88
N ASP A 128 18.66 -13.58 -13.12
CA ASP A 128 18.22 -14.89 -13.62
C ASP A 128 17.56 -15.76 -12.54
N THR A 129 17.94 -15.54 -11.28
CA THR A 129 17.37 -16.26 -10.13
C THR A 129 16.02 -15.66 -9.73
N GLU A 130 15.91 -14.33 -9.73
CA GLU A 130 14.76 -13.60 -9.21
C GLU A 130 13.87 -13.03 -10.34
N ASN A 131 12.94 -13.86 -10.79
CA ASN A 131 11.95 -13.51 -11.83
C ASN A 131 10.74 -12.71 -11.30
N GLN A 132 10.73 -12.35 -10.02
CA GLN A 132 9.69 -11.54 -9.40
C GLN A 132 10.32 -10.29 -8.77
N PRO A 133 9.60 -9.16 -8.71
CA PRO A 133 10.11 -7.97 -8.07
C PRO A 133 10.38 -8.21 -6.59
N ILE A 134 11.48 -7.63 -6.11
CA ILE A 134 11.93 -7.76 -4.72
C ILE A 134 12.21 -6.39 -4.14
N CYS A 135 11.79 -6.20 -2.90
CA CYS A 135 12.12 -5.02 -2.11
C CYS A 135 13.20 -5.36 -1.08
N THR A 136 14.19 -4.48 -0.91
CA THR A 136 15.29 -4.66 0.05
C THR A 136 15.70 -3.33 0.69
N HIS A 137 16.27 -3.40 1.89
CA HIS A 137 16.86 -2.21 2.53
C HIS A 137 18.29 -1.91 2.05
N ASN A 138 18.98 -2.93 1.53
CA ASN A 138 20.36 -2.81 1.08
C ASN A 138 20.41 -3.03 -0.44
N PRO A 139 21.30 -2.33 -1.14
CA PRO A 139 21.49 -2.56 -2.55
C PRO A 139 21.98 -4.00 -2.79
N VAL A 140 21.49 -4.61 -3.86
CA VAL A 140 21.93 -5.91 -4.35
C VAL A 140 23.27 -5.73 -5.07
N GLU A 141 24.27 -6.54 -4.72
CA GLU A 141 25.60 -6.52 -5.34
C GLU A 141 26.18 -5.10 -5.47
N ASP A 142 26.64 -4.72 -6.67
CA ASP A 142 27.22 -3.41 -6.99
C ASP A 142 26.21 -2.40 -7.54
N THR A 143 24.91 -2.69 -7.50
CA THR A 143 23.86 -1.83 -8.08
C THR A 143 23.72 -0.46 -7.41
N ALA A 144 24.27 -0.27 -6.21
CA ALA A 144 24.35 1.04 -5.55
C ALA A 144 25.03 2.09 -6.46
N THR A 145 26.03 1.66 -7.23
CA THR A 145 26.81 2.54 -8.12
C THR A 145 25.96 3.16 -9.23
N TRP A 146 24.81 2.55 -9.58
CA TRP A 146 23.90 3.05 -10.62
C TRP A 146 23.23 4.37 -10.25
N PHE A 147 23.25 4.73 -8.97
CA PHE A 147 22.67 5.97 -8.45
C PHE A 147 23.70 7.09 -8.24
N GLY A 148 24.98 6.85 -8.57
CA GLY A 148 26.04 7.83 -8.46
C GLY A 148 26.18 8.41 -7.06
N GLU A 149 26.22 9.74 -6.95
CA GLU A 149 26.40 10.47 -5.68
C GLU A 149 25.27 10.22 -4.67
N HIS A 150 24.08 9.85 -5.13
CA HIS A 150 22.94 9.58 -4.26
C HIS A 150 23.02 8.22 -3.56
N ALA A 151 23.91 7.31 -3.98
CA ALA A 151 23.98 5.94 -3.45
C ALA A 151 24.05 5.89 -1.91
N ALA A 152 24.81 6.82 -1.30
CA ALA A 152 25.04 6.83 0.14
C ALA A 152 23.80 7.22 0.99
N GLN A 153 22.79 7.86 0.41
CA GLN A 153 21.59 8.31 1.12
C GLN A 153 20.39 7.36 0.97
N LEU A 154 20.44 6.43 0.02
CA LEU A 154 19.37 5.47 -0.23
C LEU A 154 19.28 4.43 0.90
N ARG A 155 18.05 4.05 1.28
CA ARG A 155 17.73 3.17 2.41
C ARG A 155 16.74 2.07 2.07
N SER A 156 16.08 2.15 0.92
CA SER A 156 15.21 1.10 0.41
C SER A 156 15.25 1.06 -1.12
N TYR A 157 15.06 -0.14 -1.67
CA TYR A 157 15.21 -0.45 -3.08
C TYR A 157 14.10 -1.41 -3.52
N ALA A 158 13.62 -1.26 -4.75
CA ALA A 158 12.74 -2.22 -5.41
C ALA A 158 13.35 -2.59 -6.77
N TYR A 159 13.64 -3.88 -6.94
CA TYR A 159 14.24 -4.45 -8.13
C TYR A 159 13.17 -5.11 -9.01
N MET A 160 13.20 -4.83 -10.31
CA MET A 160 12.32 -5.43 -11.32
C MET A 160 13.16 -5.90 -12.50
N THR A 161 13.10 -7.18 -12.82
CA THR A 161 13.77 -7.78 -13.98
C THR A 161 12.93 -7.56 -15.25
N LEU A 162 13.56 -7.07 -16.31
CA LEU A 162 12.93 -6.79 -17.59
C LEU A 162 13.18 -7.94 -18.56
N HIS A 163 12.17 -8.38 -19.30
CA HIS A 163 12.24 -9.59 -20.11
C HIS A 163 11.87 -9.36 -21.58
N ALA A 164 12.48 -10.12 -22.48
CA ALA A 164 12.09 -10.25 -23.88
C ALA A 164 12.02 -11.75 -24.24
N GLY A 165 10.81 -12.26 -24.46
CA GLY A 165 10.61 -13.70 -24.60
C GLY A 165 11.01 -14.46 -23.33
N SER A 166 11.93 -15.42 -23.45
CA SER A 166 12.44 -16.21 -22.31
C SER A 166 13.71 -15.64 -21.68
N GLY A 167 14.29 -14.59 -22.28
CA GLY A 167 15.51 -13.97 -21.78
C GLY A 167 15.19 -12.74 -20.95
N THR A 168 15.89 -12.57 -19.85
CA THR A 168 15.99 -11.27 -19.21
C THR A 168 16.84 -10.36 -20.12
N ILE A 169 16.54 -9.07 -20.17
CA ILE A 169 17.18 -8.08 -21.06
C ILE A 169 17.71 -6.86 -20.31
N GLY A 170 17.34 -6.75 -19.03
CA GLY A 170 17.66 -5.58 -18.24
C GLY A 170 17.02 -5.62 -16.87
N MET A 171 17.20 -4.51 -16.16
CA MET A 171 16.69 -4.32 -14.83
C MET A 171 16.26 -2.87 -14.63
N LEU A 172 15.16 -2.71 -13.93
CA LEU A 172 14.65 -1.43 -13.45
C LEU A 172 14.70 -1.44 -11.93
N VAL A 173 15.36 -0.42 -11.35
CA VAL A 173 15.56 -0.30 -9.90
C VAL A 173 14.99 1.03 -9.45
N LEU A 174 14.06 0.97 -8.49
CA LEU A 174 13.55 2.13 -7.77
C LEU A 174 14.30 2.22 -6.44
N ALA A 175 14.61 3.43 -5.98
CA ALA A 175 15.24 3.63 -4.69
C ALA A 175 14.76 4.90 -3.98
N SER A 176 14.89 4.89 -2.66
CA SER A 176 14.39 5.94 -1.78
C SER A 176 15.28 6.11 -0.55
N GLU A 177 15.41 7.33 -0.06
CA GLU A 177 16.02 7.66 1.23
C GLU A 177 15.14 7.22 2.41
N ASP A 178 13.84 7.10 2.19
CA ASP A 178 12.91 6.52 3.15
C ASP A 178 13.02 5.00 3.15
N LYS A 179 13.35 4.44 4.32
CA LYS A 179 13.51 3.00 4.55
C LYS A 179 12.18 2.24 4.41
N GLU A 180 11.07 2.87 4.78
CA GLU A 180 9.74 2.23 4.81
C GLU A 180 9.03 2.29 3.45
N ARG A 181 9.65 2.91 2.43
CA ARG A 181 9.02 3.03 1.11
C ARG A 181 9.04 1.74 0.30
N PHE A 182 10.15 1.02 0.32
CA PHE A 182 10.33 -0.28 -0.35
C PHE A 182 10.84 -1.32 0.66
N TYR A 183 9.98 -1.69 1.61
CA TYR A 183 10.31 -2.67 2.66
C TYR A 183 10.12 -4.11 2.15
N PRO A 184 10.86 -5.12 2.66
CA PRO A 184 10.87 -6.49 2.12
C PRO A 184 9.50 -7.19 2.08
N GLU A 185 8.62 -6.94 3.04
CA GLU A 185 7.30 -7.55 3.12
C GLU A 185 6.23 -6.80 2.31
N MET A 186 6.61 -5.76 1.57
CA MET A 186 5.70 -4.96 0.74
C MET A 186 5.11 -5.81 -0.37
N GLY A 187 3.81 -5.65 -0.63
CA GLY A 187 3.17 -6.27 -1.79
C GLY A 187 3.74 -5.73 -3.11
N THR A 188 4.24 -6.62 -3.97
CA THR A 188 4.97 -6.25 -5.21
C THR A 188 4.11 -6.28 -6.48
N MET A 189 2.80 -6.45 -6.35
CA MET A 189 1.89 -6.63 -7.50
C MET A 189 1.97 -5.49 -8.53
N PHE A 190 2.02 -4.23 -8.10
CA PHE A 190 2.16 -3.11 -9.03
C PHE A 190 3.55 -3.03 -9.66
N LEU A 191 4.61 -3.39 -8.94
CA LEU A 191 5.97 -3.47 -9.48
C LEU A 191 6.04 -4.55 -10.57
N GLN A 192 5.37 -5.70 -10.36
CA GLN A 192 5.27 -6.76 -11.36
C GLN A 192 4.60 -6.23 -12.64
N ARG A 193 3.47 -5.53 -12.51
CA ARG A 193 2.77 -4.93 -13.67
C ARG A 193 3.62 -3.89 -14.40
N ILE A 194 4.33 -3.04 -13.65
CA ILE A 194 5.26 -2.07 -14.24
C ILE A 194 6.35 -2.81 -15.03
N SER A 195 6.94 -3.85 -14.44
CA SER A 195 7.97 -4.65 -15.11
C SER A 195 7.47 -5.29 -16.40
N GLU A 196 6.29 -5.90 -16.38
CA GLU A 196 5.66 -6.56 -17.54
C GLU A 196 5.39 -5.56 -18.68
N VAL A 197 4.85 -4.39 -18.35
CA VAL A 197 4.54 -3.35 -19.32
C VAL A 197 5.82 -2.76 -19.91
N VAL A 198 6.82 -2.45 -19.08
CA VAL A 198 8.12 -1.94 -19.55
C VAL A 198 8.81 -2.95 -20.44
N SER A 199 8.85 -4.22 -20.02
CA SER A 199 9.36 -5.34 -20.81
C SER A 199 8.69 -5.41 -22.18
N SER A 200 7.36 -5.34 -22.21
CA SER A 200 6.56 -5.39 -23.43
C SER A 200 6.80 -4.19 -24.35
N ALA A 201 6.99 -2.99 -23.79
CA ALA A 201 7.27 -1.77 -24.55
C ALA A 201 8.67 -1.79 -25.18
N LEU A 202 9.64 -2.40 -24.50
CA LEU A 202 11.03 -2.51 -24.97
C LEU A 202 11.22 -3.66 -25.96
N HIS A 203 10.44 -4.73 -25.86
CA HIS A 203 10.57 -5.95 -26.66
C HIS A 203 10.75 -5.72 -28.17
N PRO A 204 9.98 -4.84 -28.85
CA PRO A 204 10.12 -4.62 -30.30
C PRO A 204 11.45 -4.00 -30.73
N TYR A 205 12.20 -3.41 -29.81
CA TYR A 205 13.45 -2.69 -30.11
C TYR A 205 14.71 -3.44 -29.68
N LEU A 206 14.55 -4.49 -28.87
CA LEU A 206 15.65 -5.28 -28.29
C LEU A 206 15.63 -6.74 -28.74
N ALA A 207 14.64 -7.15 -29.53
CA ALA A 207 14.63 -8.46 -30.13
C ALA A 207 15.70 -8.54 -31.25
N ASP A 208 16.50 -9.61 -31.20
CA ASP A 208 17.26 -10.14 -32.33
C ASP A 208 16.31 -10.72 -33.40
#